data_AF-A0A2E0WZ34-F1
#
_entry.id   AF-A0A2E0WZ34-F1
#
_cell.length_a   1.000
_cell.length_b   1.000
_cell.length_c   1.000
_cell.angle_alpha   90.00
_cell.angle_beta   90.00
_cell.angle_gamma   90.00
#
_symmetry.space_group_name_H-M   'P 1'
#
loop_
_entity.id
_entity.type
_entity.pdbx_description
1 polymer ?
#
loop_
_entity_poly.entity_id
_entity_poly.type
_entity_poly.pdbx_seq_one_letter_code
_entity_poly.pdbx_strand_id
1 'polypeptide(L)'
;MYFGMHLVRQGLLTTDDFFALLEQQVASRPPMGALAIETGKLTMKQVFEVLEAQCEETSQMFGEAAVRLGFLSEQDLAVLIYEQARRAMSMTELLVLNGHAEPETAEHWLQQYRDHQGRVTQMTTKSVAEDAASAAVS
;
A
#
# COMPACT_ATOMS: atom_id res chain seq x y z
N MET A 1 -5.84 -2.95 0.60
CA MET A 1 -6.61 -3.30 1.81
C MET A 1 -8.06 -3.70 1.50
N TYR A 2 -8.90 -2.84 0.91
CA TYR A 2 -10.33 -3.10 0.73
C TYR A 2 -10.69 -4.37 -0.07
N PHE A 3 -9.89 -4.71 -1.09
CA PHE A 3 -10.08 -5.95 -1.86
C PHE A 3 -9.98 -7.21 -0.98
N GLY A 4 -8.93 -7.33 -0.16
CA GLY A 4 -8.79 -8.49 0.74
C GLY A 4 -9.93 -8.57 1.78
N MET A 5 -10.35 -7.43 2.33
CA MET A 5 -11.54 -7.40 3.21
C MET A 5 -12.83 -7.84 2.51
N HIS A 6 -12.96 -7.53 1.22
CA HIS A 6 -14.10 -8.00 0.42
C HIS A 6 -14.07 -9.52 0.28
N LEU A 7 -12.91 -10.12 0.02
CA LEU A 7 -12.76 -11.58 -0.05
C LEU A 7 -13.15 -12.25 1.26
N VAL A 8 -12.75 -11.67 2.40
CA VAL A 8 -13.16 -12.16 3.73
C VAL A 8 -14.67 -12.12 3.91
N ARG A 9 -15.32 -11.02 3.50
CA ARG A 9 -16.78 -10.88 3.59
C ARG A 9 -17.54 -11.87 2.69
N GLN A 10 -16.95 -12.28 1.58
CA GLN A 10 -17.52 -13.29 0.68
C GLN A 10 -17.22 -14.73 1.13
N GLY A 11 -16.45 -14.92 2.21
CA GLY A 11 -16.01 -16.23 2.68
C GLY A 11 -14.96 -16.90 1.79
N LEU A 12 -14.33 -16.14 0.89
CA LEU A 12 -13.28 -16.63 -0.04
C LEU A 12 -11.90 -16.65 0.62
N LEU A 13 -11.73 -15.92 1.73
CA LEU A 13 -10.50 -15.83 2.48
C LEU A 13 -10.83 -15.80 3.98
N THR A 14 -10.08 -16.50 4.81
CA THR A 14 -10.29 -16.41 6.26
C THR A 14 -9.68 -15.11 6.80
N THR A 15 -10.06 -14.72 8.02
CA THR A 15 -9.47 -13.54 8.65
C THR A 15 -8.00 -13.77 9.00
N ASP A 16 -7.64 -14.98 9.44
CA ASP A 16 -6.26 -15.33 9.79
C ASP A 16 -5.36 -15.33 8.54
N ASP A 17 -5.83 -15.92 7.44
CA ASP A 17 -5.11 -15.87 6.15
C ASP A 17 -4.95 -14.43 5.68
N PHE A 18 -6.01 -13.61 5.78
CA PHE A 18 -5.91 -12.20 5.41
C PHE A 18 -4.86 -11.45 6.22
N PHE A 19 -4.78 -11.68 7.53
CA PHE A 19 -3.72 -11.07 8.36
C PHE A 19 -2.33 -11.55 7.94
N ALA A 20 -2.14 -12.85 7.70
CA ALA A 20 -0.85 -13.39 7.23
C ALA A 20 -0.43 -12.77 5.89
N LEU A 21 -1.36 -12.62 4.94
CA LEU A 21 -1.08 -11.96 3.66
C LEU A 21 -0.72 -10.48 3.83
N LEU A 22 -1.36 -9.76 4.77
CA LEU A 22 -1.00 -8.36 5.06
C LEU A 22 0.42 -8.23 5.63
N GLU A 23 0.80 -9.12 6.55
CA GLU A 23 2.16 -9.14 7.09
C GLU A 23 3.19 -9.40 5.99
N GLN A 24 2.92 -10.38 5.13
CA GLN A 24 3.77 -10.68 3.98
C GLN A 24 3.83 -9.52 2.97
N GLN A 25 2.71 -8.81 2.76
CA GLN A 25 2.69 -7.61 1.92
C GLN A 25 3.63 -6.54 2.45
N VAL A 26 3.61 -6.28 3.76
CA VAL A 26 4.52 -5.31 4.39
C VAL A 26 5.96 -5.79 4.29
N ALA A 27 6.23 -7.07 4.55
CA ALA A 27 7.56 -7.66 4.47
C ALA A 27 8.14 -7.67 3.04
N SER A 28 7.28 -7.69 2.01
CA SER A 28 7.70 -7.66 0.61
C SER A 28 8.25 -6.31 0.14
N ARG A 29 8.07 -5.25 0.93
CA ARG A 29 8.53 -3.91 0.61
C ARG A 29 10.05 -3.87 0.53
N PRO A 30 10.64 -3.21 -0.49
CA PRO A 30 12.09 -3.07 -0.55
C PRO A 30 12.60 -2.29 0.66
N PRO A 31 13.77 -2.64 1.23
CA PRO A 31 14.38 -1.86 2.31
C PRO A 31 14.59 -0.40 1.91
N MET A 32 14.34 0.51 2.84
CA MET A 32 14.32 1.95 2.54
C MET A 32 15.69 2.48 2.11
N GLY A 33 16.77 2.00 2.72
CA GLY A 33 18.14 2.35 2.32
C GLY A 33 18.48 1.88 0.89
N ALA A 34 18.04 0.68 0.50
CA ALA A 34 18.23 0.18 -0.87
C ALA A 34 17.48 1.04 -1.89
N LEU A 35 16.22 1.37 -1.59
CA LEU A 35 15.41 2.24 -2.43
C LEU A 35 16.00 3.65 -2.56
N ALA A 36 16.57 4.19 -1.49
CA ALA A 36 17.22 5.51 -1.50
C ALA A 36 18.47 5.54 -2.39
N ILE A 37 19.21 4.43 -2.49
CA ILE A 37 20.35 4.29 -3.42
C ILE A 37 19.86 4.18 -4.85
N GLU A 38 18.91 3.29 -5.12
CA GLU A 38 18.37 3.07 -6.47
C GLU A 38 17.76 4.33 -7.08
N THR A 39 17.11 5.15 -6.25
CA THR A 39 16.51 6.42 -6.67
C THR A 39 17.49 7.59 -6.71
N GLY A 40 18.76 7.37 -6.35
CA GLY A 40 19.82 8.39 -6.33
C GLY A 40 19.62 9.45 -5.24
N LYS A 41 18.76 9.20 -4.25
CA LYS A 41 18.51 10.13 -3.14
C LYS A 41 19.60 10.07 -2.08
N LEU A 42 20.19 8.89 -1.87
CA LEU A 42 21.32 8.69 -0.97
C LEU A 42 22.43 7.93 -1.67
N THR A 43 23.67 8.25 -1.30
CA THR A 43 24.83 7.43 -1.63
C THR A 43 24.94 6.23 -0.69
N MET A 44 25.66 5.19 -1.10
CA MET A 44 25.98 4.04 -0.25
C MET A 44 26.58 4.48 1.09
N LYS A 45 27.49 5.46 1.07
CA LYS A 45 28.13 6.02 2.27
C LYS A 45 27.09 6.64 3.23
N GLN A 46 26.19 7.46 2.71
CA GLN A 46 25.14 8.08 3.51
C GLN A 46 24.18 7.04 4.09
N VAL A 47 23.86 5.97 3.35
CA VAL A 47 23.04 4.88 3.90
C VAL A 47 23.73 4.22 5.10
N PHE A 48 25.03 3.97 5.04
CA PHE A 48 25.78 3.44 6.18
C PHE A 48 25.73 4.39 7.39
N GLU A 49 25.96 5.68 7.18
CA GLU A 49 25.90 6.69 8.24
C GLU A 49 24.50 6.76 8.90
N VAL A 50 23.43 6.60 8.11
CA VAL A 50 22.05 6.52 8.64
C VAL A 50 21.83 5.25 9.46
N LEU A 51 22.34 4.09 9.00
CA LEU A 51 22.21 2.82 9.71
C LEU A 51 23.00 2.81 11.03
N GLU A 52 24.17 3.44 11.06
CA GLU A 52 24.95 3.64 12.28
C GLU A 52 24.15 4.47 13.29
N ALA A 53 23.60 5.62 12.86
CA ALA A 53 22.77 6.46 13.72
C ALA A 53 21.50 5.73 14.22
N GLN A 54 20.91 4.86 13.40
CA GLN A 54 19.76 4.03 13.80
C GLN A 54 20.14 2.97 14.85
N CYS A 55 21.36 2.45 14.83
CA CYS A 55 21.83 1.49 15.84
C CYS A 55 22.04 2.16 17.21
N GLU A 56 22.49 3.42 17.22
CA GLU A 56 22.63 4.22 18.43
C GLU A 56 21.27 4.55 19.07
N GLU A 57 20.23 4.74 18.26
CA GLU A 57 18.85 5.00 18.69
C GLU A 57 17.90 3.88 18.20
N THR A 58 17.83 2.77 18.93
CA THR A 58 17.16 1.52 18.53
C THR A 58 15.68 1.67 18.10
N SER A 59 14.97 2.72 18.55
CA SER A 59 13.56 2.95 18.20
C SER A 59 13.35 3.78 16.94
N GLN A 60 14.42 4.31 16.32
CA GLN A 60 14.27 5.27 15.25
C GLN A 60 14.04 4.61 13.89
N MET A 61 13.17 5.19 13.07
CA MET A 61 12.99 4.77 11.68
C MET A 61 14.13 5.29 10.81
N PHE A 62 14.60 4.48 9.86
CA PHE A 62 15.65 4.86 8.90
C PHE A 62 15.40 6.21 8.23
N GLY A 63 14.17 6.46 7.78
CA GLY A 63 13.80 7.70 7.11
C GLY A 63 13.92 8.94 8.01
N GLU A 64 13.51 8.83 9.27
CA GLU A 64 13.63 9.90 10.25
C GLU A 64 15.09 10.20 10.57
N ALA A 65 15.91 9.16 10.73
CA ALA A 65 17.34 9.30 10.94
C ALA A 65 18.01 10.02 9.75
N ALA A 66 17.65 9.66 8.52
CA ALA A 66 18.15 10.29 7.31
C ALA A 66 17.75 11.78 7.17
N VAL A 67 16.54 12.14 7.60
CA VAL A 67 16.10 13.55 7.64
C VAL A 67 16.86 14.32 8.71
N ARG A 68 17.01 13.75 9.91
CA ARG A 68 17.74 14.40 11.02
C ARG A 68 19.22 14.63 10.67
N LEU A 69 19.86 13.69 9.97
CA LEU A 69 21.23 13.82 9.49
C LEU A 69 21.36 14.80 8.31
N GLY A 70 20.25 15.31 7.78
CA GLY A 70 20.22 16.26 6.67
C GLY A 70 20.49 15.63 5.30
N PHE A 71 20.44 14.31 5.17
CA PHE A 71 20.64 13.62 3.89
C PHE A 71 19.37 13.52 3.07
N LEU A 72 18.20 13.54 3.71
CA LEU A 72 16.89 13.62 3.05
C LEU A 72 16.14 14.86 3.52
N SER A 73 15.35 15.45 2.61
CA SER A 73 14.26 16.33 3.02
C SER A 73 13.01 15.50 3.38
N GLU A 74 12.06 16.09 4.11
CA GLU A 74 10.76 15.45 4.34
C GLU A 74 10.03 15.11 3.03
N GLN A 75 10.23 15.92 1.99
CA GLN A 75 9.65 15.68 0.67
C GLN A 75 10.27 14.45 0.01
N ASP A 76 11.60 14.31 0.09
CA ASP A 76 12.28 13.11 -0.44
C ASP A 76 11.85 11.85 0.30
N LEU A 77 11.70 11.93 1.63
CA LEU A 77 11.20 10.84 2.44
C LEU A 77 9.77 10.43 2.04
N ALA A 78 8.87 11.41 1.83
CA ALA A 78 7.51 11.13 1.38
C ALA A 78 7.48 10.42 0.02
N VAL A 79 8.33 10.85 -0.92
CA VAL A 79 8.46 10.19 -2.24
C VAL A 79 8.97 8.76 -2.09
N LEU A 80 9.98 8.53 -1.24
CA LEU A 80 10.51 7.19 -0.99
C LEU A 80 9.48 6.26 -0.33
N ILE A 81 8.70 6.75 0.64
CA ILE A 81 7.61 5.98 1.27
C ILE A 81 6.57 5.57 0.22
N TYR A 82 6.19 6.49 -0.67
CA TYR A 82 5.26 6.21 -1.74
C TYR A 82 5.79 5.15 -2.71
N GLU A 83 7.04 5.27 -3.14
CA GLU A 83 7.69 4.30 -4.03
C GLU A 83 7.84 2.92 -3.38
N GLN A 84 8.20 2.86 -2.10
CA GLN A 84 8.27 1.60 -1.35
C GLN A 84 6.89 0.92 -1.29
N ALA A 85 5.84 1.68 -0.99
CA ALA A 85 4.48 1.14 -0.93
C ALA A 85 4.00 0.61 -2.28
N ARG A 86 4.38 1.27 -3.38
CA ARG A 86 4.04 0.83 -4.76
C ARG A 86 4.75 -0.45 -5.19
N ARG A 87 5.93 -0.73 -4.63
CA ARG A 87 6.74 -1.92 -4.95
C ARG A 87 6.43 -3.11 -4.06
N ALA A 88 5.57 -2.93 -3.04
CA ALA A 88 5.03 -4.06 -2.30
C ALA A 88 4.26 -5.00 -3.24
N MET A 89 4.33 -6.30 -2.99
CA MET A 89 3.50 -7.26 -3.71
C MET A 89 2.02 -6.89 -3.57
N SER A 90 1.28 -7.07 -4.64
CA SER A 90 -0.16 -6.88 -4.68
C SER A 90 -0.88 -8.02 -3.94
N MET A 91 -2.12 -7.76 -3.55
CA MET A 91 -2.94 -8.78 -2.90
C MET A 91 -3.20 -9.98 -3.82
N THR A 92 -3.33 -9.76 -5.14
CA THR A 92 -3.51 -10.86 -6.11
C THR A 92 -2.25 -11.72 -6.22
N GLU A 93 -1.07 -11.13 -6.28
CA GLU A 93 0.20 -11.89 -6.26
C GLU A 93 0.35 -12.70 -4.98
N LEU A 94 -0.01 -12.13 -3.83
CA LEU A 94 0.05 -12.81 -2.53
C LEU A 94 -0.93 -13.97 -2.42
N LEU A 95 -2.15 -13.83 -2.93
CA LEU A 95 -3.14 -14.93 -2.98
C LEU A 95 -2.63 -16.10 -3.81
N VAL A 96 -2.00 -15.82 -4.96
CA VAL A 96 -1.42 -16.84 -5.83
C VAL A 96 -0.23 -17.52 -5.17
N LEU A 97 0.70 -16.73 -4.63
CA LEU A 97 1.92 -17.23 -4.00
C LEU A 97 1.62 -18.16 -2.83
N ASN A 98 0.57 -17.89 -2.07
CA ASN A 98 0.14 -18.71 -0.92
C ASN A 98 -0.88 -19.80 -1.29
N GLY A 99 -1.21 -19.97 -2.57
CA GLY A 99 -2.11 -21.02 -3.03
C GLY A 99 -3.59 -20.81 -2.69
N HIS A 100 -4.00 -19.60 -2.29
CA HIS A 100 -5.41 -19.27 -2.06
C HIS A 100 -6.20 -19.11 -3.36
N ALA A 101 -5.54 -18.83 -4.47
CA ALA A 101 -6.17 -18.71 -5.79
C ALA A 101 -5.17 -19.02 -6.91
N GLU A 102 -5.68 -19.51 -8.03
CA GLU A 102 -4.91 -19.51 -9.29
C GLU A 102 -4.82 -18.09 -9.86
N PRO A 103 -3.81 -17.75 -10.68
CA PRO A 103 -3.63 -16.41 -11.24
C PRO A 103 -4.88 -15.84 -11.90
N GLU A 104 -5.55 -16.65 -12.73
CA GLU A 104 -6.78 -16.24 -13.43
C GLU A 104 -7.93 -15.97 -12.47
N THR A 105 -8.03 -16.78 -11.40
CA THR A 105 -9.07 -16.63 -10.37
C THR A 105 -8.84 -15.36 -9.55
N ALA A 106 -7.60 -15.09 -9.14
CA ALA A 106 -7.25 -13.89 -8.39
C ALA A 106 -7.57 -12.62 -9.19
N GLU A 107 -7.25 -12.60 -10.48
CA GLU A 107 -7.56 -11.47 -11.36
C GLU A 107 -9.07 -11.33 -11.57
N HIS A 108 -9.79 -12.44 -11.74
CA HIS A 108 -11.25 -12.44 -11.86
C HIS A 108 -11.92 -11.82 -10.63
N TRP A 109 -11.51 -12.20 -9.43
CA TRP A 109 -12.03 -11.62 -8.18
C TRP A 109 -11.73 -10.12 -8.07
N LEU A 110 -10.52 -9.69 -8.49
CA LEU A 110 -10.16 -8.29 -8.49
C LEU A 110 -11.03 -7.48 -9.46
N GLN A 111 -11.30 -8.02 -10.64
CA GLN A 111 -12.16 -7.38 -11.64
C GLN A 111 -13.60 -7.26 -11.13
N GLN A 112 -14.16 -8.35 -10.59
CA GLN A 112 -15.50 -8.32 -9.98
C GLN A 112 -15.60 -7.27 -8.87
N TYR A 113 -14.58 -7.17 -8.01
CA TYR A 113 -14.53 -6.16 -6.96
C TYR A 113 -14.52 -4.73 -7.54
N ARG A 114 -13.73 -4.46 -8.57
CA ARG A 114 -13.67 -3.16 -9.25
C ARG A 114 -15.01 -2.78 -9.87
N ASP A 115 -15.68 -3.71 -10.53
CA ASP A 115 -16.98 -3.48 -11.16
C ASP A 115 -18.06 -3.14 -10.12
N HIS A 116 -18.07 -3.83 -8.98
CA HIS A 116 -18.97 -3.52 -7.87
C HIS A 116 -18.71 -2.13 -7.28
N GLN A 117 -17.46 -1.73 -7.07
CA GLN A 117 -17.11 -0.39 -6.56
C GLN A 117 -17.45 0.73 -7.56
N GLY A 118 -17.24 0.48 -8.85
CA GLY A 118 -17.59 1.42 -9.93
C GLY A 118 -19.10 1.71 -10.00
N ARG A 119 -19.94 0.68 -9.77
CA ARG A 119 -21.40 0.81 -9.76
C ARG A 119 -21.91 1.54 -8.52
N VAL A 120 -21.33 1.30 -7.35
CA VAL A 120 -21.70 2.01 -6.11
C VAL A 120 -21.41 3.51 -6.20
N THR A 121 -20.28 3.88 -6.82
CA THR A 121 -19.90 5.29 -7.03
C THR A 121 -20.83 6.03 -8.01
N GLN A 122 -21.37 5.35 -9.02
CA GLN A 122 -22.35 5.92 -9.94
C GLN A 122 -23.75 6.05 -9.33
N MET A 123 -24.13 5.18 -8.39
CA MET A 123 -25.42 5.24 -7.70
C MET A 123 -25.49 6.39 -6.68
N THR A 124 -24.41 6.64 -5.92
CA THR A 124 -24.37 7.74 -4.95
C THR A 124 -24.31 9.12 -5.61
N THR A 125 -23.60 9.26 -6.73
CA THR A 125 -23.55 10.53 -7.48
C THR A 125 -24.88 10.88 -8.13
N LYS A 126 -25.64 9.89 -8.61
CA LYS A 126 -26.97 10.11 -9.20
C LYS A 126 -28.03 10.45 -8.14
N SER A 127 -27.99 9.80 -6.98
CA SER A 127 -28.87 10.11 -5.83
C SER A 127 -28.65 11.52 -5.28
N VAL A 128 -27.39 11.96 -5.13
CA VAL A 128 -27.09 13.32 -4.63
C VAL A 128 -27.47 14.40 -5.67
N ALA A 129 -27.34 14.10 -6.97
CA ALA A 129 -27.75 15.03 -8.02
C ALA A 129 -29.28 15.17 -8.14
N GLU A 130 -30.04 14.09 -7.92
CA GLU A 130 -31.51 14.11 -7.91
C GLU A 130 -32.07 14.83 -6.67
N ASP A 131 -31.45 14.67 -5.50
CA ASP A 131 -31.84 15.42 -4.28
C ASP A 131 -31.52 16.92 -4.38
N ALA A 132 -30.40 17.30 -4.99
CA ALA A 132 -30.05 18.72 -5.21
C ALA A 132 -30.98 19.42 -6.23
N ALA A 133 -31.47 18.70 -7.23
CA ALA A 133 -32.41 19.24 -8.21
C ALA A 133 -33.83 19.43 -7.62
N SER A 134 -34.22 18.60 -6.66
CA SER A 134 -35.50 18.72 -5.95
C SER A 134 -35.52 19.92 -4.98
N ALA A 135 -34.40 20.20 -4.31
CA ALA A 135 -34.28 21.32 -3.37
C ALA A 135 -34.19 22.71 -4.02
N ALA A 136 -33.85 22.80 -5.31
CA ALA A 136 -33.75 24.08 -6.03
C ALA A 136 -35.07 24.56 -6.68
N VAL A 137 -36.13 23.75 -6.60
CA VAL A 137 -37.46 24.03 -7.19
C VAL A 137 -38.51 24.34 -6.10
N SER A 138 -38.10 24.48 -4.83
CA SER A 138 -38.98 24.93 -3.73
C SER A 138 -38.59 26.31 -3.21
#